data_AF-A0A1X7U912-F1
#
_entry.id   AF-A0A1X7U912-F1
#
_cell.length_a   1.000
_cell.length_b   1.000
_cell.length_c   1.000
_cell.angle_alpha   90.00
_cell.angle_beta   90.00
_cell.angle_gamma   90.00
#
_symmetry.space_group_name_H-M   'P 1'
#
loop_
_entity.id
_entity.type
_entity.pdbx_description
1 polymer ?
#
loop_
_entity_poly.entity_id
_entity_poly.type
_entity_poly.pdbx_seq_one_letter_code
_entity_poly.pdbx_strand_id
1 'polypeptide(L)'
;MEAVADIADMHINVPNLTIEQRETMLNVDQKRIFDKIRSHLISQKEHEDILESESSRLLRLDNIKPLRMFIRGVGGTGKSFLIEAMKCLVDEMASKKW
;
A
#
# COMPACT_ATOMS: atom_id res chain seq x y z
N MET A 1 25.95 -7.90 10.23
CA MET A 1 24.69 -7.75 9.47
C MET A 1 24.55 -6.26 9.19
N GLU A 2 25.04 -5.85 8.02
CA GLU A 2 25.35 -4.44 7.67
C GLU A 2 25.27 -4.32 6.15
N ALA A 3 24.05 -4.30 5.62
CA ALA A 3 23.79 -4.12 4.18
C ALA A 3 22.50 -3.32 3.91
N VAL A 4 21.82 -2.85 4.96
CA VAL A 4 20.52 -2.18 4.87
C VAL A 4 20.67 -0.65 4.94
N ALA A 5 21.81 -0.16 5.45
CA ALA A 5 22.07 1.28 5.60
C ALA A 5 22.38 1.95 4.25
N ASP A 6 23.03 1.24 3.32
CA ASP A 6 23.44 1.80 2.02
C ASP A 6 22.28 1.97 1.01
N ILE A 7 21.12 1.36 1.28
CA ILE A 7 19.94 1.48 0.41
C ILE A 7 19.15 2.77 0.71
N ALA A 8 19.30 3.34 1.90
CA ALA A 8 18.57 4.56 2.29
C ALA A 8 18.97 5.80 1.47
N ASP A 9 20.13 5.77 0.82
CA ASP A 9 20.68 6.84 -0.03
C ASP A 9 20.48 6.57 -1.55
N MET A 10 19.95 5.39 -1.90
CA MET A 10 19.54 5.11 -3.27
C MET A 10 18.30 5.94 -3.57
N HIS A 11 18.53 7.01 -4.33
CA HIS A 11 17.53 7.77 -5.04
C HIS A 11 16.37 6.86 -5.48
N ILE A 12 15.17 7.22 -5.00
CA ILE A 12 13.76 6.88 -5.32
C ILE A 12 13.43 5.92 -6.50
N ASN A 13 14.35 5.62 -7.41
CA ASN A 13 14.27 4.61 -8.45
C ASN A 13 15.22 3.43 -8.14
N VAL A 14 14.81 2.50 -7.27
CA VAL A 14 15.19 1.10 -7.49
C VAL A 14 14.06 0.48 -8.32
N PRO A 15 14.06 0.66 -9.66
CA PRO A 15 13.07 0.00 -10.49
C PRO A 15 13.20 -1.51 -10.28
N ASN A 16 12.07 -2.20 -10.25
CA ASN A 16 11.94 -3.67 -10.21
C ASN A 16 11.92 -4.36 -8.83
N LEU A 17 11.79 -3.64 -7.72
CA LEU A 17 11.43 -4.33 -6.47
C LEU A 17 9.98 -4.85 -6.55
N THR A 18 9.76 -6.10 -6.16
CA THR A 18 8.42 -6.65 -5.95
C THR A 18 7.80 -6.05 -4.69
N ILE A 19 6.48 -6.19 -4.50
CA ILE A 19 5.85 -5.73 -3.25
C ILE A 19 6.40 -6.49 -2.05
N GLU A 20 6.60 -7.80 -2.17
CA GLU A 20 7.17 -8.62 -1.09
C GLU A 20 8.57 -8.14 -0.69
N GLN A 21 9.41 -7.79 -1.67
CA GLN A 21 10.74 -7.24 -1.41
C GLN A 21 10.65 -5.86 -0.75
N ARG A 22 9.72 -4.99 -1.19
CA ARG A 22 9.51 -3.71 -0.51
C ARG A 22 9.05 -3.90 0.92
N GLU A 23 8.19 -4.88 1.18
CA GLU A 23 7.64 -5.20 2.49
C GLU A 23 8.71 -5.70 3.47
N THR A 24 9.65 -6.54 3.02
CA THR A 24 10.76 -7.01 3.88
C THR A 24 11.74 -5.90 4.25
N MET A 25 11.78 -4.82 3.46
CA MET A 25 12.61 -3.65 3.73
C MET A 25 11.95 -2.62 4.66
N LEU A 26 10.65 -2.77 4.97
CA LEU A 26 9.96 -1.88 5.90
C LEU A 26 10.38 -2.18 7.34
N ASN A 27 10.59 -1.12 8.13
CA ASN A 27 10.68 -1.30 9.58
C ASN A 27 9.31 -1.67 10.19
N VAL A 28 9.30 -2.06 11.46
CA VAL A 28 8.09 -2.54 12.15
C VAL A 28 6.93 -1.54 12.11
N ASP A 29 7.22 -0.24 12.30
CA ASP A 29 6.17 0.79 12.31
C ASP A 29 5.64 1.08 10.90
N GLN A 30 6.53 1.13 9.92
CA GLN A 30 6.17 1.26 8.51
C GLN A 30 5.33 0.07 8.04
N LYS A 31 5.69 -1.15 8.45
CA LYS A 31 4.94 -2.37 8.13
C LYS A 31 3.53 -2.33 8.72
N ARG A 32 3.37 -1.89 9.98
CA ARG A 32 2.03 -1.70 10.58
C ARG A 32 1.15 -0.75 9.78
N ILE A 33 1.72 0.33 9.26
CA ILE A 33 1.00 1.28 8.40
C ILE A 33 0.63 0.61 7.08
N PHE A 34 1.59 -0.08 6.45
CA PHE A 34 1.41 -0.79 5.19
C PHE A 34 0.31 -1.85 5.29
N ASP A 35 0.33 -2.68 6.33
CA ASP A 35 -0.66 -3.74 6.59
C ASP A 35 -2.07 -3.16 6.80
N LYS A 36 -2.18 -2.03 7.49
CA LYS A 36 -3.47 -1.34 7.68
C LYS A 36 -4.07 -0.87 6.36
N ILE A 37 -3.24 -0.35 5.45
CA ILE A 37 -3.67 0.08 4.12
C ILE A 37 -4.05 -1.14 3.27
N ARG A 38 -3.22 -2.20 3.28
CA ARG A 38 -3.51 -3.46 2.58
C ARG A 38 -4.85 -4.06 3.00
N SER A 39 -5.08 -4.17 4.31
CA SER A 39 -6.34 -4.67 4.84
C SER A 39 -7.54 -3.81 4.42
N HIS A 40 -7.39 -2.48 4.41
CA HIS A 40 -8.45 -1.59 3.95
C HIS A 40 -8.75 -1.76 2.45
N LEU A 41 -7.72 -1.89 1.60
CA LEU A 41 -7.88 -2.12 0.16
C LEU A 41 -8.56 -3.46 -0.12
N ILE A 42 -8.17 -4.53 0.58
CA ILE A 42 -8.81 -5.86 0.46
C ILE A 42 -10.29 -5.76 0.83
N SER A 43 -10.61 -5.14 1.97
CA SER A 43 -12.01 -4.99 2.41
C SER A 43 -12.85 -4.17 1.44
N GLN A 44 -12.28 -3.13 0.83
CA GLN A 44 -12.97 -2.39 -0.23
C GLN A 44 -13.23 -3.26 -1.47
N LYS A 45 -12.25 -4.07 -1.86
CA LYS A 45 -12.35 -4.93 -3.04
C LYS A 45 -13.36 -6.06 -2.85
N GLU A 46 -13.34 -6.73 -1.70
CA GLU A 46 -14.33 -7.74 -1.34
C GLU A 46 -15.76 -7.18 -1.37
N HIS A 47 -15.94 -5.95 -0.87
CA HIS A 47 -17.23 -5.27 -0.95
C HIS A 47 -17.63 -4.91 -2.40
N GLU A 48 -16.66 -4.54 -3.24
CA GLU A 48 -16.90 -4.32 -4.67
C GLU A 48 -17.33 -5.61 -5.39
N ASP A 49 -16.65 -6.73 -5.14
CA ASP A 49 -16.89 -8.02 -5.82
C ASP A 49 -18.25 -8.63 -5.42
N ILE A 50 -18.61 -8.59 -4.12
CA ILE A 50 -19.95 -8.98 -3.64
C ILE A 50 -21.01 -8.15 -4.36
N LEU A 51 -20.82 -6.84 -4.42
CA LEU A 51 -21.74 -5.96 -5.10
C LEU A 51 -21.77 -6.24 -6.60
N GLU A 52 -20.66 -6.54 -7.28
CA GLU A 52 -20.67 -6.86 -8.72
C GLU A 52 -21.55 -8.07 -9.05
N SER A 53 -21.59 -9.07 -8.18
CA SER A 53 -22.50 -10.22 -8.30
C SER A 53 -23.99 -9.87 -8.10
N GLU A 54 -24.30 -8.91 -7.23
CA GLU A 54 -25.66 -8.44 -6.95
C GLU A 54 -25.97 -7.19 -7.80
N SER A 55 -26.66 -7.36 -8.93
CA SER A 55 -26.97 -6.37 -9.99
C SER A 55 -27.56 -5.01 -9.54
N SER A 56 -26.77 -4.20 -8.85
CA SER A 56 -27.12 -2.88 -8.33
C SER A 56 -25.94 -1.92 -8.49
N ARG A 57 -25.42 -1.78 -9.72
CA ARG A 57 -24.28 -0.91 -10.09
C ARG A 57 -24.46 0.56 -9.71
N LEU A 58 -25.68 1.01 -9.45
CA LEU A 58 -26.03 2.42 -9.22
C LEU A 58 -26.08 2.86 -7.75
N LEU A 59 -26.07 1.94 -6.78
CA LEU A 59 -26.03 2.29 -5.34
C LEU A 59 -24.59 2.32 -4.77
N ARG A 60 -23.55 2.18 -5.61
CA ARG A 60 -22.28 1.51 -5.24
C ARG A 60 -21.12 2.35 -4.72
N LEU A 61 -21.10 3.67 -4.89
CA LEU A 61 -19.92 4.47 -4.53
C LEU A 61 -20.06 5.27 -3.23
N ASP A 62 -21.28 5.52 -2.76
CA ASP A 62 -21.52 6.40 -1.60
C ASP A 62 -21.15 5.77 -0.25
N ASN A 63 -20.89 4.46 -0.21
CA ASN A 63 -20.54 3.72 1.02
C ASN A 63 -19.03 3.48 1.21
N ILE A 64 -18.20 3.75 0.21
CA ILE A 64 -16.75 3.56 0.34
C ILE A 64 -16.16 4.75 1.10
N LYS A 65 -15.95 4.57 2.41
CA LYS A 65 -15.29 5.59 3.24
C LYS A 65 -13.79 5.58 2.94
N PRO A 66 -13.19 6.70 2.50
CA PRO A 66 -11.76 6.77 2.23
C PRO A 66 -10.95 6.63 3.53
N LEU A 67 -9.90 5.81 3.51
CA LEU A 67 -8.91 5.76 4.59
C LEU A 67 -8.09 7.05 4.59
N ARG A 68 -8.25 7.85 5.66
CA ARG A 68 -7.42 9.02 5.92
C ARG A 68 -6.43 8.71 7.03
N MET A 69 -5.14 8.85 6.74
CA MET A 69 -4.07 8.62 7.70
C MET A 69 -3.06 9.76 7.67
N PHE A 70 -2.57 10.13 8.83
CA PHE A 70 -1.45 11.06 9.00
C PHE A 70 -0.24 10.28 9.53
N ILE A 71 0.85 10.28 8.78
CA ILE A 71 2.08 9.57 9.13
C ILE A 71 3.12 10.59 9.55
N ARG A 72 3.50 10.57 10.83
CA ARG A 72 4.60 11.40 11.35
C ARG A 72 5.91 10.65 11.22
N GLY A 73 6.99 11.39 11.00
CA GLY A 73 8.35 10.85 11.03
C GLY A 73 9.39 11.94 10.83
N VAL A 74 10.54 11.80 11.48
CA VAL A 74 11.68 12.71 11.31
C VAL A 74 12.29 12.60 9.90
N GLY A 75 13.09 13.57 9.48
CA GLY A 75 13.81 13.50 8.19
C GLY A 75 14.68 12.24 8.10
N GLY A 76 14.84 11.67 6.91
CA GLY A 76 15.71 10.49 6.70
C GLY A 76 15.11 9.13 7.09
N THR A 77 13.89 9.05 7.63
CA THR A 77 13.28 7.76 8.03
C THR A 77 12.70 6.93 6.87
N GLY A 78 13.06 7.21 5.62
CA GLY A 78 12.52 6.49 4.47
C GLY A 78 11.00 6.71 4.23
N LYS A 79 10.44 7.88 4.58
CA LYS A 79 9.01 8.17 4.32
C LYS A 79 8.66 8.07 2.82
N SER A 80 9.57 8.52 1.95
CA SER A 80 9.38 8.42 0.49
C SER A 80 9.34 6.97 0.03
N PHE A 81 10.16 6.10 0.61
CA PHE A 81 10.14 4.66 0.32
C PHE A 81 8.81 4.03 0.75
N LEU A 82 8.31 4.37 1.95
CA LEU A 82 6.99 3.91 2.41
C LEU A 82 5.87 4.35 1.46
N ILE A 83 5.88 5.62 1.01
CA ILE A 83 4.89 6.14 0.06
C ILE A 83 4.96 5.38 -1.26
N GLU A 84 6.16 5.09 -1.76
CA GLU A 84 6.32 4.35 -3.01
C GLU A 84 5.85 2.90 -2.89
N ALA A 85 6.16 2.22 -1.79
CA ALA A 85 5.62 0.88 -1.51
C ALA A 85 4.08 0.89 -1.46
N MET A 86 3.48 1.91 -0.86
CA MET A 86 2.02 2.08 -0.83
C MET A 86 1.41 2.28 -2.23
N LYS A 87 2.04 3.09 -3.10
CA LYS A 87 1.57 3.25 -4.48
C LYS A 87 1.59 1.93 -5.23
N CYS A 88 2.70 1.19 -5.15
CA CYS A 88 2.81 -0.11 -5.79
C CYS A 88 1.72 -1.08 -5.30
N LEU A 89 1.39 -1.04 -4.00
CA LEU A 89 0.29 -1.83 -3.45
C LEU A 89 -1.08 -1.46 -4.05
N VAL A 90 -1.36 -0.17 -4.19
CA VAL A 90 -2.60 0.31 -4.84
C VAL A 90 -2.64 -0.13 -6.31
N ASP A 91 -1.53 0.01 -7.03
CA ASP A 91 -1.44 -0.38 -8.44
C ASP A 91 -1.58 -1.90 -8.64
N GLU A 92 -1.02 -2.73 -7.75
CA GLU A 92 -1.18 -4.18 -7.79
C GLU A 92 -2.63 -4.59 -7.56
N MET A 93 -3.30 -3.99 -6.56
CA MET A 93 -4.70 -4.26 -6.29
C MET A 93 -5.62 -3.80 -7.43
N ALA A 94 -5.29 -2.71 -8.11
CA ALA A 94 -6.04 -2.23 -9.27
C ALA A 94 -5.79 -3.05 -10.54
N SER A 95 -4.58 -3.60 -10.72
CA SER A 95 -4.19 -4.37 -11.91
C SER A 95 -4.60 -5.84 -11.84
N LYS A 96 -4.71 -6.42 -10.64
CA LYS A 96 -5.31 -7.75 -10.47
C LYS A 96 -6.82 -7.66 -10.69
N LYS A 97 -7.27 -8.02 -11.89
CA LYS A 97 -8.64 -8.54 -12.09
C LYS A 97 -8.67 -9.94 -11.49
N TRP A 98 -9.23 -10.09 -10.30
CA TRP A 98 -9.55 -11.39 -9.74
C TRP A 98 -10.82 -11.94 -10.40
#